data_AF-A0A7W1MDM5-F1
#
_entry.id   AF-A0A7W1MDM5-F1
#
_cell.length_a   1.000
_cell.length_b   1.000
_cell.length_c   1.000
_cell.angle_alpha   90.00
_cell.angle_beta   90.00
_cell.angle_gamma   90.00
#
_symmetry.space_group_name_H-M   'P 1'
#
loop_
_entity.id
_entity.type
_entity.pdbx_description
1 polymer ?
#
loop_
_entity_poly.entity_id
_entity_poly.type
_entity_poly.pdbx_seq_one_letter_code
_entity_poly.pdbx_strand_id
1 'polypeptide(L)'
;IGLNTFLTYQNIDNGNHPYITKDAVKFIPVYCSIDTDAGVEDLEAHGMIPPREYVSLDFGNGVIHHEFVKYMTYFMNTTTLMRQLTAEVNRLGINVELNEIKSFDDVSEEIVFNCSGLGGRELNSDENMIPVRGHLVTLNQAAGSAHMDYMIYSKVKQDGLDEYIYMFPKNASVSAENIQGLPCMGVLGGTFISHADKLSPSEQALLDQKEFKRLLDRNSEFFNGHLFNN
;
A
#
# COMPACT_ATOMS: atom_id res chain seq x y z
N ILE A 1 -12.88 1.00 1.48
CA ILE A 1 -12.60 -0.03 2.51
C ILE A 1 -13.93 -0.70 2.87
N GLY A 2 -13.98 -2.04 2.97
CA GLY A 2 -15.20 -2.72 3.41
C GLY A 2 -15.52 -2.44 4.88
N LEU A 3 -16.80 -2.38 5.24
CA LEU A 3 -17.29 -2.09 6.60
C LEU A 3 -16.61 -2.95 7.68
N ASN A 4 -16.50 -4.26 7.46
CA ASN A 4 -15.88 -5.19 8.41
C ASN A 4 -14.39 -4.88 8.64
N THR A 5 -13.67 -4.49 7.59
CA THR A 5 -12.26 -4.08 7.71
C THR A 5 -12.14 -2.80 8.52
N PHE A 6 -13.02 -1.81 8.26
CA PHE A 6 -13.05 -0.57 9.03
C PHE A 6 -13.30 -0.84 10.52
N LEU A 7 -14.32 -1.64 10.84
CA LEU A 7 -14.64 -2.02 12.22
C LEU A 7 -13.50 -2.77 12.90
N THR A 8 -12.78 -3.63 12.16
CA THR A 8 -11.60 -4.33 12.68
C THR A 8 -10.51 -3.33 13.06
N TYR A 9 -10.22 -2.37 12.19
CA TYR A 9 -9.20 -1.34 12.45
C TYR A 9 -9.59 -0.43 13.61
N GLN A 10 -10.87 -0.05 13.70
CA GLN A 10 -11.41 0.68 14.84
C GLN A 10 -11.28 -0.10 16.15
N ASN A 11 -11.50 -1.42 16.11
CA ASN A 11 -11.34 -2.27 17.28
C ASN A 11 -9.87 -2.35 17.74
N ILE A 12 -8.92 -2.38 16.81
CA ILE A 12 -7.47 -2.31 17.12
C ILE A 12 -7.12 -0.95 17.72
N ASP A 13 -7.60 0.14 17.13
CA ASP A 13 -7.35 1.51 17.58
C ASP A 13 -7.86 1.76 19.00
N ASN A 14 -9.05 1.22 19.32
CA ASN A 14 -9.63 1.24 20.66
C ASN A 14 -8.88 0.35 21.68
N GLY A 15 -7.86 -0.40 21.25
CA GLY A 15 -7.08 -1.28 22.12
C GLY A 15 -7.79 -2.58 22.51
N ASN A 16 -8.85 -2.95 21.79
CA ASN A 16 -9.68 -4.12 22.09
C ASN A 16 -9.26 -5.37 21.31
N HIS A 17 -8.29 -5.27 20.39
CA HIS A 17 -7.82 -6.42 19.64
C HIS A 17 -6.79 -7.24 20.48
N PRO A 18 -6.95 -8.57 20.59
CA PRO A 18 -6.16 -9.38 21.53
C PRO A 18 -4.67 -9.51 21.17
N TYR A 19 -4.32 -9.31 19.89
CA TYR A 19 -2.98 -9.62 19.36
C TYR A 19 -2.29 -8.43 18.69
N ILE A 20 -3.03 -7.37 18.38
CA ILE A 20 -2.56 -6.25 17.57
C ILE A 20 -2.83 -5.01 18.40
N THR A 21 -1.79 -4.24 18.62
CA THR A 21 -1.86 -3.00 19.38
C THR A 21 -2.27 -1.84 18.48
N LYS A 22 -2.74 -0.75 19.10
CA LYS A 22 -3.08 0.49 18.40
C LYS A 22 -1.95 1.06 17.53
N ASP A 23 -0.69 0.75 17.84
CA ASP A 23 0.47 1.27 17.08
C ASP A 23 0.50 0.77 15.62
N ALA A 24 -0.24 -0.30 15.31
CA ALA A 24 -0.35 -0.83 13.95
C ALA A 24 -1.35 -0.05 13.08
N VAL A 25 -2.26 0.74 13.66
CA VAL A 25 -3.29 1.47 12.92
C VAL A 25 -3.25 2.96 13.23
N LYS A 26 -3.70 3.77 12.28
CA LYS A 26 -3.90 5.21 12.51
C LYS A 26 -5.14 5.69 11.78
N PHE A 27 -6.02 6.40 12.48
CA PHE A 27 -7.11 7.13 11.85
C PHE A 27 -6.59 8.45 11.28
N ILE A 28 -6.49 8.56 9.96
CA ILE A 28 -5.82 9.68 9.29
C ILE A 28 -6.63 10.24 8.12
N PRO A 29 -6.43 11.52 7.76
CA PRO A 29 -7.03 12.09 6.57
C PRO A 29 -6.39 11.52 5.30
N VAL A 30 -7.22 11.38 4.28
CA VAL A 30 -6.86 11.02 2.91
C VAL A 30 -7.36 12.10 1.99
N TYR A 31 -6.52 12.47 1.03
CA TYR A 31 -6.85 13.42 -0.01
C TYR A 31 -6.89 12.73 -1.37
N CYS A 32 -7.99 12.91 -2.10
CA CYS A 32 -8.16 12.39 -3.46
C CYS A 32 -8.78 13.45 -4.37
N SER A 33 -8.52 13.40 -5.67
CA SER A 33 -9.28 14.22 -6.62
C SER A 33 -10.76 13.81 -6.61
N ILE A 34 -11.64 14.74 -6.98
CA ILE A 34 -13.09 14.46 -7.10
C ILE A 34 -13.43 13.32 -8.07
N ASP A 35 -12.55 13.03 -9.04
CA ASP A 35 -12.72 11.96 -10.04
C ASP A 35 -12.18 10.60 -9.55
N THR A 36 -11.74 10.53 -8.30
CA THR A 36 -11.25 9.32 -7.64
C THR A 36 -12.31 8.83 -6.66
N ASP A 37 -12.77 7.59 -6.83
CA ASP A 37 -13.69 6.97 -5.89
C ASP A 37 -13.03 6.85 -4.51
N ALA A 38 -13.59 7.54 -3.51
CA ALA A 38 -13.06 7.53 -2.15
C ALA A 38 -13.29 6.16 -1.46
N GLY A 39 -14.35 5.44 -1.85
CA GLY A 39 -14.65 4.11 -1.33
C GLY A 39 -14.96 4.10 0.17
N VAL A 40 -15.54 5.20 0.65
CA VAL A 40 -15.92 5.45 2.06
C VAL A 40 -17.33 6.04 2.19
N GLU A 41 -18.06 6.16 1.08
CA GLU A 41 -19.43 6.69 0.99
C GLU A 41 -20.36 6.00 1.99
N ASP A 42 -20.29 4.67 2.04
CA ASP A 42 -21.09 3.87 2.97
C ASP A 42 -20.72 4.16 4.43
N LEU A 43 -19.44 4.37 4.74
CA LEU A 43 -18.98 4.67 6.09
C LEU A 43 -19.47 6.05 6.55
N GLU A 44 -19.43 7.04 5.66
CA GLU A 44 -19.96 8.39 5.89
C GLU A 44 -21.48 8.34 6.09
N ALA A 45 -22.21 7.63 5.23
CA ALA A 45 -23.67 7.52 5.32
C ALA A 45 -24.15 6.90 6.64
N HIS A 46 -23.34 6.02 7.24
CA HIS A 46 -23.61 5.42 8.55
C HIS A 46 -23.07 6.24 9.74
N GLY A 47 -22.49 7.43 9.49
CA GLY A 47 -21.93 8.30 10.52
C GLY A 47 -20.69 7.73 11.22
N MET A 48 -20.01 6.78 10.58
CA MET A 48 -18.82 6.13 11.15
C MET A 48 -17.55 6.96 10.98
N ILE A 49 -17.57 7.86 10.00
CA ILE A 49 -16.53 8.86 9.76
C ILE A 49 -17.18 10.24 9.66
N PRO A 50 -16.43 11.34 9.89
CA PRO A 50 -16.91 12.68 9.63
C PRO A 50 -17.30 12.86 8.15
N PRO A 51 -18.19 13.82 7.84
CA PRO A 51 -18.51 14.18 6.47
C PRO A 51 -17.27 14.57 5.68
N ARG A 52 -17.27 14.26 4.38
CA ARG A 52 -16.16 14.61 3.49
C ARG A 52 -16.09 16.12 3.27
N GLU A 53 -14.88 16.64 3.15
CA GLU A 53 -14.61 18.06 2.93
C GLU A 53 -14.08 18.28 1.51
N TYR A 54 -14.67 19.22 0.76
CA TYR A 54 -14.10 19.68 -0.51
C TYR A 54 -13.02 20.73 -0.25
N VAL A 55 -11.82 20.49 -0.76
CA VAL A 55 -10.62 21.26 -0.44
C VAL A 55 -9.79 21.55 -1.69
N SER A 56 -8.86 22.50 -1.57
CA SER A 56 -7.72 22.60 -2.47
C SER A 56 -6.47 22.11 -1.75
N LEU A 57 -5.59 21.40 -2.45
CA LEU A 57 -4.27 21.05 -1.94
C LEU A 57 -3.28 22.14 -2.32
N ASP A 58 -2.75 22.84 -1.33
CA ASP A 58 -1.68 23.82 -1.49
C ASP A 58 -0.41 23.26 -0.83
N PHE A 59 0.63 23.04 -1.63
CA PHE A 59 1.92 22.52 -1.13
C PHE A 59 2.87 23.63 -0.65
N GLY A 60 2.45 24.90 -0.70
CA GLY A 60 3.23 26.05 -0.23
C GLY A 60 4.40 26.43 -1.16
N ASN A 61 4.47 25.83 -2.35
CA ASN A 61 5.50 26.06 -3.36
C ASN A 61 4.94 26.66 -4.67
N GLY A 62 3.69 27.14 -4.63
CA GLY A 62 2.98 27.68 -5.80
C GLY A 62 2.20 26.63 -6.61
N VAL A 63 2.34 25.34 -6.29
CA VAL A 63 1.49 24.28 -6.84
C VAL A 63 0.24 24.15 -6.00
N ILE A 64 -0.91 24.33 -6.65
CA ILE A 64 -2.22 24.19 -6.04
C ILE A 64 -3.08 23.28 -6.91
N HIS A 65 -3.65 22.23 -6.30
CA HIS A 65 -4.66 21.40 -6.94
C HIS A 65 -6.03 21.78 -6.42
N HIS A 66 -6.86 22.30 -7.31
CA HIS A 66 -8.28 22.53 -7.05
C HIS A 66 -9.04 21.21 -7.24
N GLU A 67 -10.22 21.08 -6.65
CA GLU A 67 -11.08 19.89 -6.82
C GLU A 67 -10.57 18.62 -6.13
N PHE A 68 -10.23 18.75 -4.85
CA PHE A 68 -9.90 17.62 -3.99
C PHE A 68 -10.97 17.38 -2.93
N VAL A 69 -11.04 16.14 -2.47
CA VAL A 69 -11.87 15.70 -1.35
C VAL A 69 -10.95 15.19 -0.25
N LYS A 70 -11.20 15.64 0.97
CA LYS A 70 -10.60 15.12 2.19
C LYS A 70 -11.62 14.24 2.90
N TYR A 71 -11.19 13.04 3.29
CA TYR A 71 -11.99 12.12 4.10
C TYR A 71 -11.11 11.40 5.11
N MET A 72 -11.71 10.85 6.16
CA MET A 72 -10.97 10.11 7.18
C MET A 72 -11.09 8.61 6.94
N THR A 73 -10.00 7.88 7.14
CA THR A 73 -10.03 6.41 7.17
C THR A 73 -8.89 5.86 8.02
N TYR A 74 -8.86 4.55 8.18
CA TYR A 74 -7.78 3.87 8.88
C TYR A 74 -6.65 3.48 7.93
N PHE A 75 -5.44 3.90 8.25
CA PHE A 75 -4.20 3.41 7.70
C PHE A 75 -3.64 2.27 8.56
N MET A 76 -3.14 1.22 7.92
CA MET A 76 -2.49 0.08 8.56
C MET A 76 -0.99 0.11 8.28
N ASN A 77 -0.18 0.19 9.33
CA ASN A 77 1.26 0.05 9.25
C ASN A 77 1.63 -1.44 9.13
N THR A 78 1.81 -1.90 7.90
CA THR A 78 2.04 -3.32 7.60
C THR A 78 3.30 -3.88 8.26
N THR A 79 4.39 -3.13 8.34
CA THR A 79 5.61 -3.58 9.04
C THR A 79 5.36 -3.82 10.52
N THR A 80 4.63 -2.91 11.17
CA THR A 80 4.31 -3.01 12.59
C THR A 80 3.33 -4.16 12.84
N LEU A 81 2.29 -4.26 12.01
CA LEU A 81 1.33 -5.37 12.03
C LEU A 81 2.05 -6.72 11.92
N MET A 82 2.88 -6.91 10.88
CA MET A 82 3.56 -8.19 10.64
C MET A 82 4.51 -8.54 11.79
N ARG A 83 5.24 -7.58 12.35
CA ARG A 83 6.10 -7.82 13.52
C ARG A 83 5.31 -8.27 14.75
N GLN A 84 4.14 -7.67 14.99
CA GLN A 84 3.27 -8.06 16.11
C GLN A 84 2.69 -9.46 15.90
N LEU A 85 2.24 -9.77 14.69
CA LEU A 85 1.77 -11.11 14.35
C LEU A 85 2.88 -12.16 14.49
N THR A 86 4.10 -11.89 14.01
CA THR A 86 5.26 -12.77 14.20
C THR A 86 5.59 -12.96 15.67
N ALA A 87 5.54 -11.90 16.49
CA ALA A 87 5.77 -12.00 17.92
C ALA A 87 4.72 -12.89 18.61
N GLU A 88 3.45 -12.79 18.21
CA GLU A 88 2.38 -13.63 18.76
C GLU A 88 2.51 -15.10 18.34
N VAL A 89 2.89 -15.37 17.09
CA VAL A 89 3.22 -16.73 16.61
C VAL A 89 4.32 -17.35 17.48
N ASN A 90 5.40 -16.60 17.75
CA ASN A 90 6.49 -17.04 18.61
C ASN A 90 6.04 -17.24 20.07
N ARG A 91 5.24 -16.31 20.61
CA ARG A 91 4.72 -16.38 22.00
C ARG A 91 3.84 -17.60 22.21
N LEU A 92 3.07 -17.98 21.19
CA LEU A 92 2.22 -19.17 21.20
C LEU A 92 3.01 -20.47 20.95
N GLY A 93 4.32 -20.39 20.69
CA GLY A 93 5.16 -21.56 20.43
C GLY A 93 4.83 -22.26 19.11
N ILE A 94 4.25 -21.54 18.14
CA ILE A 94 3.96 -22.07 16.82
C ILE A 94 5.28 -22.19 16.06
N ASN A 95 5.59 -23.40 15.58
CA ASN A 95 6.79 -23.66 14.80
C ASN A 95 6.70 -22.96 13.43
N VAL A 96 7.75 -22.25 13.03
CA VAL A 96 7.83 -21.56 11.74
C VAL A 96 9.02 -22.12 10.97
N GLU A 97 8.74 -22.71 9.82
CA GLU A 97 9.75 -23.31 8.94
C GLU A 97 9.83 -22.54 7.63
N LEU A 98 11.05 -22.26 7.19
CA LEU A 98 11.30 -21.70 5.87
C LEU A 98 11.49 -22.86 4.89
N ASN A 99 10.47 -23.14 4.08
CA ASN A 99 10.50 -24.20 3.08
C ASN A 99 9.76 -23.80 1.80
N GLU A 100 10.14 -24.40 0.66
CA GLU A 100 9.41 -24.28 -0.60
C GLU A 100 8.51 -25.51 -0.77
N ILE A 101 7.19 -25.29 -0.86
CA ILE A 101 6.19 -26.33 -1.07
C ILE A 101 5.80 -26.32 -2.55
N LYS A 102 5.87 -27.48 -3.21
CA LYS A 102 5.57 -27.63 -4.65
C LYS A 102 4.29 -28.43 -4.90
N SER A 103 3.87 -29.23 -3.93
CA SER A 103 2.62 -29.98 -3.90
C SER A 103 2.06 -30.06 -2.47
N PHE A 104 0.75 -30.24 -2.33
CA PHE A 104 0.15 -30.57 -1.02
C PHE A 104 0.59 -31.94 -0.48
N ASP A 105 1.17 -32.80 -1.31
CA ASP A 105 1.79 -34.05 -0.85
C ASP A 105 3.12 -33.81 -0.10
N ASP A 106 3.70 -32.61 -0.18
CA ASP A 106 4.94 -32.25 0.51
C ASP A 106 4.71 -31.92 2.00
N VAL A 107 3.45 -31.78 2.41
CA VAL A 107 3.06 -31.47 3.80
C VAL A 107 2.35 -32.67 4.42
N SER A 108 2.60 -32.91 5.71
CA SER A 108 2.11 -34.11 6.41
C SER A 108 0.76 -33.88 7.11
N GLU A 109 0.36 -32.62 7.23
CA GLU A 109 -0.80 -32.16 7.94
C GLU A 109 -2.09 -32.49 7.19
N GLU A 110 -3.09 -33.02 7.91
CA GLU A 110 -4.40 -33.35 7.34
C GLU A 110 -5.19 -32.11 6.88
N ILE A 111 -4.94 -30.96 7.53
CA ILE A 111 -5.63 -29.70 7.27
C ILE A 111 -4.59 -28.63 6.96
N VAL A 112 -4.70 -28.07 5.76
CA VAL A 112 -3.80 -27.01 5.27
C VAL A 112 -4.61 -25.74 5.03
N PHE A 113 -4.22 -24.65 5.69
CA PHE A 113 -4.72 -23.31 5.36
C PHE A 113 -3.81 -22.70 4.29
N ASN A 114 -4.21 -22.75 3.02
CA ASN A 114 -3.40 -22.20 1.94
C ASN A 114 -3.47 -20.67 1.89
N CYS A 115 -2.38 -20.00 2.27
CA CYS A 115 -2.20 -18.55 2.20
C CYS A 115 -1.05 -18.12 1.27
N SER A 116 -0.75 -18.91 0.22
CA SER A 116 0.41 -18.72 -0.67
C SER A 116 0.31 -17.54 -1.66
N GLY A 117 -0.83 -16.86 -1.73
CA GLY A 117 -1.03 -15.73 -2.65
C GLY A 117 -0.79 -16.15 -4.11
N LEU A 118 0.20 -15.54 -4.78
CA LEU A 118 0.55 -15.86 -6.17
C LEU A 118 0.96 -17.32 -6.36
N GLY A 119 1.55 -17.98 -5.35
CA GLY A 119 1.91 -19.40 -5.41
C GLY A 119 0.70 -20.33 -5.50
N GLY A 120 -0.51 -19.83 -5.24
CA GLY A 120 -1.75 -20.56 -5.45
C GLY A 120 -2.00 -20.89 -6.93
N ARG A 121 -1.39 -20.13 -7.86
CA ARG A 121 -1.45 -20.45 -9.29
C ARG A 121 -0.92 -21.86 -9.55
N GLU A 122 0.25 -22.18 -9.01
CA GLU A 122 0.87 -23.49 -9.15
C GLU A 122 0.25 -24.51 -8.19
N LEU A 123 0.10 -24.17 -6.89
CA LEU A 123 -0.36 -25.11 -5.86
C LEU A 123 -1.82 -25.56 -6.04
N ASN A 124 -2.70 -24.67 -6.49
CA ASN A 124 -4.13 -24.96 -6.67
C ASN A 124 -4.50 -25.18 -8.14
N SER A 125 -3.55 -25.08 -9.07
CA SER A 125 -3.85 -24.99 -10.51
C SER A 125 -4.86 -23.87 -10.84
N ASP A 126 -4.77 -22.74 -10.13
CA ASP A 126 -5.67 -21.60 -10.34
C ASP A 126 -5.19 -20.71 -11.49
N GLU A 127 -5.68 -21.02 -12.70
CA GLU A 127 -5.35 -20.26 -13.93
C GLU A 127 -5.85 -18.81 -13.90
N ASN A 128 -6.76 -18.46 -13.00
CA ASN A 128 -7.27 -17.10 -12.85
C ASN A 128 -6.38 -16.22 -11.96
N MET A 129 -5.39 -16.82 -11.28
CA MET A 129 -4.41 -16.10 -10.48
C MET A 129 -3.44 -15.35 -11.39
N ILE A 130 -3.62 -14.03 -11.53
CA ILE A 130 -2.79 -13.17 -12.36
C ILE A 130 -1.95 -12.22 -11.50
N PRO A 131 -0.63 -12.10 -11.76
CA PRO A 131 0.17 -11.10 -11.07
C PRO A 131 -0.11 -9.70 -11.64
N VAL A 132 -0.17 -8.72 -10.72
CA VAL A 132 -0.25 -7.29 -11.03
C VAL A 132 0.98 -6.62 -10.44
N ARG A 133 1.87 -6.13 -11.30
CA ARG A 133 3.13 -5.50 -10.90
C ARG A 133 2.88 -4.07 -10.42
N GLY A 134 3.30 -3.79 -9.19
CA GLY A 134 3.24 -2.48 -8.55
C GLY A 134 4.62 -1.93 -8.21
N HIS A 135 4.97 -0.79 -8.80
CA HIS A 135 6.17 -0.05 -8.46
C HIS A 135 5.88 1.00 -7.38
N LEU A 136 6.82 1.15 -6.44
CA LEU A 136 6.79 2.18 -5.41
C LEU A 136 8.18 2.80 -5.29
N VAL A 137 8.23 4.08 -4.92
CA VAL A 137 9.45 4.79 -4.54
C VAL A 137 9.41 5.04 -3.04
N THR A 138 10.44 4.61 -2.32
CA THR A 138 10.55 4.83 -0.88
C THR A 138 11.19 6.17 -0.58
N LEU A 139 10.58 6.95 0.30
CA LEU A 139 11.13 8.21 0.79
C LEU A 139 12.16 7.94 1.90
N ASN A 140 13.38 8.41 1.72
CA ASN A 140 14.44 8.27 2.72
C ASN A 140 14.20 9.21 3.92
N GLN A 141 15.06 9.11 4.95
CA GLN A 141 14.95 9.92 6.16
C GLN A 141 15.02 11.44 5.92
N ALA A 142 15.68 11.90 4.86
CA ALA A 142 15.80 13.32 4.54
C ALA A 142 14.45 13.94 4.12
N ALA A 143 13.48 13.12 3.70
CA ALA A 143 12.11 13.59 3.44
C ALA A 143 11.37 14.06 4.70
N GLY A 144 11.84 13.68 5.90
CA GLY A 144 11.17 14.01 7.16
C GLY A 144 9.81 13.31 7.34
N SER A 145 9.16 13.56 8.47
CA SER A 145 7.86 12.93 8.83
C SER A 145 6.66 13.86 8.71
N ALA A 146 6.87 15.16 8.45
CA ALA A 146 5.80 16.15 8.48
C ALA A 146 4.64 15.85 7.51
N HIS A 147 4.94 15.14 6.42
CA HIS A 147 3.95 14.74 5.40
C HIS A 147 3.43 13.30 5.58
N MET A 148 3.66 12.69 6.74
CA MET A 148 3.32 11.29 7.03
C MET A 148 2.18 11.14 8.04
N ASP A 149 1.41 12.21 8.24
CA ASP A 149 0.19 12.24 9.05
C ASP A 149 -1.09 12.24 8.18
N TYR A 150 -0.93 12.05 6.87
CA TYR A 150 -2.02 11.93 5.91
C TYR A 150 -1.64 11.01 4.74
N MET A 151 -2.63 10.63 3.93
CA MET A 151 -2.42 9.92 2.66
C MET A 151 -2.90 10.75 1.48
N ILE A 152 -2.32 10.49 0.32
CA ILE A 152 -2.86 10.94 -0.97
C ILE A 152 -3.13 9.69 -1.80
N TYR A 153 -4.33 9.63 -2.38
CA TYR A 153 -4.71 8.65 -3.38
C TYR A 153 -5.49 9.40 -4.46
N SER A 154 -4.87 9.66 -5.60
CA SER A 154 -5.50 10.49 -6.63
C SER A 154 -5.24 9.94 -8.02
N LYS A 155 -6.29 9.85 -8.83
CA LYS A 155 -6.19 9.71 -10.27
C LYS A 155 -5.60 10.98 -10.85
N VAL A 156 -4.68 10.82 -11.81
CA VAL A 156 -4.03 11.91 -12.55
C VAL A 156 -3.88 11.48 -14.01
N LYS A 157 -3.64 12.44 -14.91
CA LYS A 157 -3.33 12.16 -16.31
C LYS A 157 -1.83 12.23 -16.54
N GLN A 158 -1.26 11.21 -17.19
CA GLN A 158 0.11 11.24 -17.70
C GLN A 158 0.11 10.58 -19.08
N ASP A 159 0.66 11.27 -20.09
CA ASP A 159 0.69 10.80 -21.48
C ASP A 159 -0.70 10.40 -22.04
N GLY A 160 -1.75 11.09 -21.58
CA GLY A 160 -3.15 10.82 -21.97
C GLY A 160 -3.80 9.61 -21.27
N LEU A 161 -3.07 8.90 -20.41
CA LEU A 161 -3.57 7.74 -19.66
C LEU A 161 -3.98 8.13 -18.25
N ASP A 162 -4.96 7.40 -17.71
CA ASP A 162 -5.28 7.45 -16.28
C ASP A 162 -4.21 6.72 -15.48
N GLU A 163 -3.57 7.46 -14.59
CA GLU A 163 -2.54 7.00 -13.69
C GLU A 163 -2.91 7.38 -12.27
N TYR A 164 -2.14 6.90 -11.30
CA TYR A 164 -2.39 7.17 -9.89
C TYR A 164 -1.16 7.73 -9.18
N ILE A 165 -1.40 8.71 -8.33
CA ILE A 165 -0.52 9.13 -7.25
C ILE A 165 -0.99 8.44 -5.98
N TYR A 166 -0.09 7.71 -5.34
CA TYR A 166 -0.22 7.27 -3.96
C TYR A 166 0.86 7.91 -3.13
N MET A 167 0.49 8.46 -1.98
CA MET A 167 1.41 8.77 -0.91
C MET A 167 0.86 8.20 0.38
N PHE A 168 1.66 7.40 1.07
CA PHE A 168 1.28 6.91 2.39
C PHE A 168 2.49 6.71 3.31
N PRO A 169 2.28 6.78 4.63
CA PRO A 169 3.32 6.54 5.61
C PRO A 169 3.89 5.13 5.49
N LYS A 170 5.21 4.97 5.68
CA LYS A 170 5.88 3.67 5.75
C LYS A 170 7.17 3.86 6.54
N ASN A 171 7.39 3.03 7.55
CA ASN A 171 8.54 3.18 8.45
C ASN A 171 9.72 2.26 8.11
N ALA A 172 9.50 1.19 7.34
CA ALA A 172 10.58 0.32 6.86
C ALA A 172 10.28 -0.27 5.47
N SER A 173 11.31 -0.34 4.62
CA SER A 173 11.30 -1.05 3.35
C SER A 173 12.08 -2.36 3.46
N VAL A 174 11.41 -3.50 3.29
CA VAL A 174 12.01 -4.83 3.40
C VAL A 174 12.35 -5.36 2.01
N SER A 175 13.54 -5.94 1.84
CA SER A 175 13.96 -6.64 0.63
C SER A 175 14.60 -7.98 0.97
N ALA A 176 14.92 -8.79 -0.05
CA ALA A 176 15.65 -10.05 0.16
C ALA A 176 17.04 -9.80 0.77
N GLU A 177 17.70 -8.70 0.39
CA GLU A 177 19.01 -8.30 0.90
C GLU A 177 18.93 -7.63 2.28
N ASN A 178 17.76 -7.07 2.65
CA ASN A 178 17.54 -6.49 3.96
C ASN A 178 16.17 -6.90 4.55
N ILE A 179 16.16 -8.12 5.10
CA ILE A 179 14.98 -8.71 5.75
C ILE A 179 14.51 -7.96 7.00
N GLN A 180 15.40 -7.21 7.66
CA GLN A 180 15.06 -6.41 8.84
C GLN A 180 14.41 -5.07 8.46
N GLY A 181 14.59 -4.67 7.20
CA GLY A 181 14.08 -3.45 6.60
C GLY A 181 15.01 -2.26 6.74
N LEU A 182 15.08 -1.44 5.69
CA LEU A 182 15.70 -0.12 5.73
C LEU A 182 14.69 0.92 6.22
N PRO A 183 15.06 1.82 7.16
CA PRO A 183 14.19 2.92 7.55
C PRO A 183 13.77 3.77 6.34
N CYS A 184 12.47 4.03 6.23
CA CYS A 184 11.91 4.99 5.29
C CYS A 184 10.87 5.85 6.02
N MET A 185 10.47 6.97 5.40
CA MET A 185 9.46 7.87 5.97
C MET A 185 8.08 7.59 5.38
N GLY A 186 8.05 7.24 4.10
CA GLY A 186 6.84 7.02 3.33
C GLY A 186 7.15 6.34 2.01
N VAL A 187 6.11 6.18 1.20
CA VAL A 187 6.27 5.77 -0.18
C VAL A 187 5.43 6.64 -1.10
N LEU A 188 5.93 6.75 -2.32
CA LEU A 188 5.22 7.28 -3.47
C LEU A 188 4.91 6.12 -4.41
N GLY A 189 3.69 6.06 -4.92
CA GLY A 189 3.21 5.02 -5.82
C GLY A 189 2.37 5.59 -6.94
N GLY A 190 1.86 4.77 -7.86
CA GLY A 190 2.08 3.33 -7.99
C GLY A 190 1.56 2.86 -9.34
N THR A 191 1.90 1.64 -9.74
CA THR A 191 1.49 1.05 -11.03
C THR A 191 0.58 -0.16 -10.84
N PHE A 192 -0.22 -0.49 -11.85
CA PHE A 192 -1.05 -1.70 -11.89
C PHE A 192 -0.86 -2.39 -13.24
N ILE A 193 0.25 -3.11 -13.39
CA ILE A 193 0.62 -3.69 -14.69
C ILE A 193 0.38 -5.19 -14.62
N SER A 194 -0.73 -5.63 -15.22
CA SER A 194 -1.04 -7.06 -15.35
C SER A 194 -0.08 -7.74 -16.32
N HIS A 195 0.14 -9.04 -16.11
CA HIS A 195 0.90 -9.91 -17.03
C HIS A 195 2.36 -9.50 -17.29
N ALA A 196 2.95 -8.66 -16.44
CA ALA A 196 4.37 -8.32 -16.53
C ALA A 196 5.27 -9.55 -16.35
N ASP A 197 4.76 -10.63 -15.74
CA ASP A 197 5.43 -11.93 -15.60
C ASP A 197 5.60 -12.68 -16.93
N LYS A 198 4.83 -12.33 -17.97
CA LYS A 198 4.96 -12.90 -19.32
C LYS A 198 6.09 -12.28 -20.14
N LEU A 199 6.66 -11.17 -19.67
CA LEU A 199 7.78 -10.50 -20.32
C LEU A 199 9.09 -11.23 -20.00
N SER A 200 10.02 -11.23 -20.95
CA SER A 200 11.38 -11.70 -20.70
C SER A 200 12.07 -10.86 -19.60
N PRO A 201 13.10 -11.37 -18.91
CA PRO A 201 13.81 -10.62 -17.89
C PRO A 201 14.34 -9.25 -18.36
N SER A 202 14.82 -9.16 -19.61
CA SER A 202 15.27 -7.88 -20.19
C SER A 202 14.13 -6.89 -20.44
N GLU A 203 12.96 -7.38 -20.86
CA GLU A 203 11.78 -6.54 -21.05
C GLU A 203 11.22 -6.06 -19.70
N GLN A 204 11.25 -6.91 -18.66
CA GLN A 204 10.89 -6.50 -17.31
C GLN A 204 11.83 -5.42 -16.77
N ALA A 205 13.15 -5.58 -16.94
CA ALA A 205 14.11 -4.56 -16.51
C ALA A 205 13.90 -3.22 -17.23
N LEU A 206 13.61 -3.25 -18.54
CA LEU A 206 13.30 -2.05 -19.31
C LEU A 206 11.98 -1.40 -18.85
N LEU A 207 10.97 -2.22 -18.57
CA LEU A 207 9.70 -1.77 -18.01
C LEU A 207 9.92 -1.07 -16.66
N ASP A 208 10.67 -1.69 -15.75
CA ASP A 208 10.95 -1.13 -14.43
C ASP A 208 11.66 0.21 -14.52
N GLN A 209 12.65 0.34 -15.40
CA GLN A 209 13.38 1.59 -15.61
C GLN A 209 12.45 2.69 -16.13
N LYS A 210 11.59 2.35 -17.10
CA LYS A 210 10.62 3.29 -17.67
C LYS A 210 9.62 3.74 -16.61
N GLU A 211 9.03 2.80 -15.87
CA GLU A 211 8.01 3.09 -14.87
C GLU A 211 8.59 3.82 -13.65
N PHE A 212 9.83 3.54 -13.28
CA PHE A 212 10.52 4.33 -12.26
C PHE A 212 10.63 5.81 -12.66
N LYS A 213 11.06 6.11 -13.89
CA LYS A 213 11.12 7.51 -14.37
C LYS A 213 9.73 8.14 -14.45
N ARG A 214 8.74 7.42 -15.00
CA ARG A 214 7.35 7.92 -15.10
C ARG A 214 6.76 8.22 -13.72
N LEU A 215 7.01 7.36 -12.73
CA LEU A 215 6.57 7.56 -11.36
C LEU A 215 7.25 8.79 -10.74
N LEU A 216 8.56 8.96 -10.91
CA LEU A 216 9.27 10.16 -10.44
C LEU A 216 8.72 11.44 -11.10
N ASP A 217 8.52 11.42 -12.41
CA ASP A 217 7.98 12.56 -13.16
C ASP A 217 6.59 12.93 -12.69
N ARG A 218 5.70 11.94 -12.59
CA ARG A 218 4.31 12.16 -12.19
C ARG A 218 4.22 12.72 -10.77
N ASN A 219 5.03 12.18 -9.86
CA ASN A 219 5.08 12.69 -8.49
C ASN A 219 5.71 14.09 -8.45
N SER A 220 6.79 14.34 -9.19
CA SER A 220 7.40 15.67 -9.24
C SER A 220 6.45 16.71 -9.84
N GLU A 221 5.72 16.37 -10.89
CA GLU A 221 4.74 17.26 -11.49
C GLU A 221 3.60 17.53 -10.51
N PHE A 222 3.10 16.50 -9.83
CA PHE A 222 2.05 16.64 -8.84
C PHE A 222 2.46 17.50 -7.63
N PHE A 223 3.65 17.30 -7.06
CA PHE A 223 4.08 18.01 -5.85
C PHE A 223 4.80 19.32 -6.14
N ASN A 224 5.55 19.42 -7.24
CA ASN A 224 6.45 20.56 -7.56
C ASN A 224 6.08 21.31 -8.84
N GLY A 225 5.10 20.83 -9.62
CA GLY A 225 4.61 21.52 -10.81
C GLY A 225 5.53 21.40 -12.03
N HIS A 226 6.53 20.52 -11.97
CA HIS A 226 7.44 20.24 -13.08
C HIS A 226 7.94 18.80 -13.05
N LEU A 227 8.38 18.29 -14.21
CA LEU A 227 8.97 16.95 -14.33
C LEU A 227 10.23 16.81 -13.47
N PHE A 228 10.56 15.56 -13.13
CA PHE A 228 11.74 15.27 -12.34
C PHE A 228 13.00 15.43 -13.20
N ASN A 229 13.85 16.39 -12.84
CA ASN A 229 15.16 16.61 -13.45
C ASN A 229 16.22 15.88 -12.62
N ASN A 230 16.95 14.96 -13.25
CA ASN A 230 18.10 14.27 -12.65
C ASN A 230 19.28 15.21 -12.48
#